data_AF-A0A971BFI3-F1
#
_entry.id   AF-A0A971BFI3-F1
#
_cell.length_a   1.000
_cell.length_b   1.000
_cell.length_c   1.000
_cell.angle_alpha   90.00
_cell.angle_beta   90.00
_cell.angle_gamma   90.00
#
_symmetry.space_group_name_H-M   'P 1'
#
loop_
_entity.id
_entity.type
_entity.pdbx_description
1 polymer ?
#
loop_
_entity_poly.entity_id
_entity_poly.type
_entity_poly.pdbx_seq_one_letter_code
_entity_poly.pdbx_strand_id
1 'polypeptide(L)' 'MNDKVMQIPFTSFKKQGLIEVVYKENTSPVTSGFEILSDIVPNLDMCLGYPTVHASVKEYPGLGYSRYCG' A
#
# COMPACT_ATOMS: atom_id res chain seq x y z
N MET A 1 16.49 -2.56 -9.48
CA MET A 1 15.13 -2.80 -8.96
C MET A 1 14.20 -1.79 -9.61
N ASN A 2 13.25 -2.26 -10.43
CA ASN A 2 12.29 -1.38 -11.09
C ASN A 2 11.00 -1.37 -10.28
N ASP A 3 10.81 -0.32 -9.51
CA ASP A 3 9.53 -0.06 -8.86
C ASP A 3 8.49 0.17 -9.95
N LYS A 4 7.45 -0.65 -10.00
CA LYS A 4 6.34 -0.43 -10.94
C LYS A 4 5.26 0.35 -10.22
N VAL A 5 5.06 1.59 -10.66
CA VAL A 5 4.05 2.49 -10.10
C VAL A 5 2.81 2.48 -10.99
N MET A 6 1.64 2.30 -10.40
CA MET A 6 0.34 2.43 -11.03
C MET A 6 -0.50 3.45 -10.28
N GLN A 7 -1.32 4.20 -11.02
CA GLN A 7 -2.26 5.15 -10.45
C GLN A 7 -3.68 4.69 -10.75
N ILE A 8 -4.51 4.58 -9.71
CA ILE A 8 -5.90 4.16 -9.80
C ILE A 8 -6.78 5.36 -9.44
N PRO A 9 -7.51 5.96 -10.40
CA PRO A 9 -8.46 7.01 -10.10
C PRO A 9 -9.65 6.43 -9.32
N PHE A 10 -10.14 7.15 -8.33
CA PHE A 10 -11.36 6.82 -7.61
C PHE A 10 -12.25 8.04 -7.42
N THR A 11 -13.52 7.81 -7.11
CA THR A 11 -14.46 8.88 -6.73
C THR A 11 -15.12 8.51 -5.41
N SER A 12 -15.09 9.44 -4.45
CA SER A 12 -15.75 9.29 -3.15
C SER A 12 -16.37 10.62 -2.75
N PHE A 13 -17.61 10.62 -2.25
CA PHE A 13 -18.37 11.84 -1.91
C PHE A 13 -18.36 12.93 -3.01
N LYS A 14 -18.52 12.52 -4.27
CA LYS A 14 -18.46 13.40 -5.47
C LYS A 14 -17.11 14.12 -5.65
N LYS A 15 -16.06 13.69 -4.93
CA LYS A 15 -14.69 14.17 -5.04
C LYS A 15 -13.84 13.10 -5.72
N GLN A 16 -13.05 13.51 -6.69
CA GLN A 16 -12.06 12.64 -7.32
C GLN A 16 -10.83 12.50 -6.44
N GLY A 17 -10.21 11.33 -6.49
CA GLY A 17 -8.92 11.09 -5.85
C GLY A 17 -8.10 10.08 -6.64
N LEU A 18 -6.86 9.91 -6.19
CA LEU A 18 -5.87 9.05 -6.82
C LEU A 18 -5.24 8.14 -5.76
N ILE A 19 -5.30 6.83 -6.00
CA ILE A 19 -4.53 5.84 -5.26
C ILE A 19 -3.24 5.60 -6.03
N GLU A 20 -2.11 5.69 -5.36
CA GLU A 20 -0.82 5.23 -5.90
C GLU A 20 -0.56 3.81 -5.39
N VAL A 21 -0.30 2.91 -6.32
CA VAL A 21 0.06 1.52 -6.05
C VAL A 21 1.49 1.31 -6.51
N VAL A 22 2.36 0.97 -5.56
CA VAL A 22 3.77 0.72 -5.79
C VAL A 22 4.02 -0.78 -5.65
N TYR A 23 4.45 -1.40 -6.75
CA TYR A 23 4.90 -2.79 -6.77
C TYR A 23 6.42 -2.84 -6.63
N LYS A 24 6.88 -3.62 -5.67
CA LYS A 24 8.31 -3.83 -5.37
C LYS A 24 8.62 -5.31 -5.22
N GLU A 25 9.86 -5.67 -5.48
CA GLU A 25 10.37 -6.97 -5.05
C GLU A 25 10.68 -6.89 -3.56
N ASN A 26 10.29 -7.91 -2.80
CA ASN A 26 10.61 -8.00 -1.39
C ASN A 26 12.12 -8.19 -1.17
N THR A 27 12.76 -7.22 -0.53
CA THR A 27 14.17 -7.27 -0.14
C THR A 27 14.39 -7.62 1.34
N SER A 28 13.33 -7.54 2.14
CA SER A 28 13.38 -7.87 3.56
C SER A 28 11.98 -8.33 4.01
N PRO A 29 11.82 -9.60 4.41
CA PRO A 29 10.57 -10.13 4.92
C PRO A 29 10.02 -9.30 6.08
N VAL A 30 10.90 -8.75 6.93
CA VAL A 30 10.51 -7.92 8.07
C VAL A 30 9.90 -6.60 7.63
N THR A 31 10.57 -5.83 6.75
CA THR A 31 10.04 -4.52 6.32
C THR A 31 8.76 -4.64 5.50
N SER A 32 8.53 -5.80 4.89
CA SER A 32 7.34 -6.11 4.09
C SER A 32 6.22 -6.77 4.91
N GLY A 33 6.38 -6.93 6.23
CA GLY A 33 5.34 -7.45 7.12
C GLY A 33 5.14 -8.97 7.05
N PHE A 34 6.06 -9.72 6.44
CA PHE A 34 6.04 -11.18 6.44
C PHE A 34 6.43 -11.78 7.79
N GLU A 35 6.83 -10.96 8.77
CA GLU A 35 7.08 -11.40 10.15
C GLU A 35 5.89 -12.17 10.77
N ILE A 36 4.65 -11.85 10.37
CA ILE A 36 3.45 -12.57 10.82
C ILE A 36 3.43 -14.04 10.39
N LEU A 37 4.24 -14.42 9.40
CA LEU A 37 4.35 -15.79 8.92
C LEU A 37 5.45 -16.57 9.64
N SER A 38 6.16 -15.98 10.62
CA SER A 38 7.28 -16.64 11.32
C SER A 38 6.94 -17.99 11.92
N ASP A 39 5.68 -18.17 12.32
CA ASP A 39 5.19 -19.41 12.95
C ASP A 39 4.68 -20.44 11.93
N ILE A 40 4.56 -20.04 10.67
CA ILE A 40 3.98 -20.84 9.57
C ILE A 40 5.07 -21.29 8.60
N VAL A 41 6.04 -20.41 8.29
CA VAL A 41 7.14 -20.72 7.37
C VAL A 41 8.42 -21.04 8.14
N PRO A 42 9.16 -22.10 7.75
CA PRO A 42 10.38 -22.51 8.44
C PRO A 42 11.53 -21.52 8.29
N ASN A 43 11.50 -20.66 7.26
CA ASN A 43 12.44 -19.58 7.06
C ASN A 43 11.76 -18.41 6.32
N LEU A 44 11.82 -17.22 6.91
CA LEU A 44 11.28 -15.99 6.32
C LEU A 44 12.05 -15.54 5.07
N ASP A 45 13.31 -15.91 4.91
CA ASP A 45 14.10 -15.58 3.72
C ASP A 45 13.51 -16.19 2.44
N MET A 46 12.65 -17.21 2.59
CA MET A 46 11.88 -17.76 1.48
C MET A 46 10.92 -16.74 0.89
N CYS A 47 10.55 -15.69 1.63
CA CYS A 47 9.69 -14.61 1.16
C CYS A 47 10.46 -13.53 0.37
N LEU A 48 11.79 -13.63 0.25
CA LEU A 48 12.57 -12.72 -0.59
C LEU A 48 12.20 -12.89 -2.07
N GLY A 49 12.15 -11.77 -2.80
CA GLY A 49 11.75 -11.75 -4.21
C GLY A 49 10.25 -11.87 -4.46
N TYR A 50 9.42 -12.14 -3.43
CA TYR A 50 7.97 -12.07 -3.59
C TYR A 50 7.53 -10.65 -3.91
N PRO A 51 6.50 -10.47 -4.77
CA PRO A 51 5.97 -9.15 -5.07
C PRO A 51 5.29 -8.56 -3.82
N THR A 52 5.69 -7.35 -3.46
CA THR A 52 5.05 -6.54 -2.42
C THR A 52 4.27 -5.42 -3.08
N VAL A 53 3.07 -5.17 -2.57
CA VAL A 53 2.16 -4.13 -3.08
C VAL A 53 1.90 -3.16 -1.95
N HIS A 54 2.26 -1.90 -2.16
CA HIS A 54 1.90 -0.82 -1.25
C HIS A 54 0.92 0.12 -1.97
N ALA A 55 -0.29 0.25 -1.43
CA ALA A 55 -1.30 1.17 -1.94
C ALA A 55 -1.54 2.30 -0.95
N SER A 56 -1.46 3.55 -1.40
CA SER A 56 -1.70 4.74 -0.57
C SER A 56 -2.54 5.77 -1.31
N VAL A 57 -3.28 6.60 -0.56
CA VAL A 57 -4.00 7.74 -1.15
C VAL A 57 -2.99 8.83 -1.45
N LYS A 58 -2.77 9.11 -2.73
CA LYS A 58 -1.85 10.15 -3.20
C LYS A 58 -2.51 11.53 -3.18
N GLU A 59 -3.72 11.61 -3.71
CA GLU A 59 -4.48 12.85 -3.82
C GLU A 59 -5.95 12.60 -3.48
N TYR A 60 -6.50 13.34 -2.52
CA TYR A 60 -7.93 13.31 -2.25
C TYR A 60 -8.36 14.59 -1.50
N PRO A 61 -9.25 15.42 -2.07
CA PRO A 61 -9.69 16.67 -1.45
C PRO A 61 -10.76 16.46 -0.36
N GLY A 62 -11.10 15.20 -0.05
CA GLY A 62 -12.03 14.83 1.03
C GLY A 62 -11.34 14.53 2.36
N LEU A 63 -10.07 14.89 2.52
CA LEU A 63 -9.35 14.79 3.79
C LEU A 63 -9.76 15.94 4.71
N GLY A 64 -10.14 15.60 5.95
CA GLY A 64 -10.48 16.58 7.00
C GLY A 64 -11.80 16.26 7.73
N TYR A 65 -11.95 16.83 8.92
CA TYR A 65 -13.20 16.78 9.66
C TYR A 65 -14.08 17.95 9.23
N SER A 66 -15.24 17.69 8.62
CA SER A 66 -16.28 18.71 8.55
C SER A 66 -16.76 18.95 9.97
N ARG A 67 -16.32 20.04 10.61
CA ARG A 67 -17.06 20.54 11.77
C ARG A 67 -18.42 20.95 11.24
N TYR A 68 -19.45 20.21 11.64
CA TYR A 68 -20.84 20.58 11.40
C TYR A 68 -21.06 21.93 12.08
N CYS A 69 -21.03 23.01 11.30
CA CYS A 69 -21.49 24.32 11.73
C CYS A 69 -23.02 24.30 11.59
N GLY A 70 -23.68 23.68 12.57
CA GLY A 70 -25.12 23.84 12.79
C GLY A 70 -25.43 25.26 13.26
#